data_AF-A0A957X5D4-F1
#
_entry.id   AF-A0A957X5D4-F1
#
_cell.length_a   1.000
_cell.length_b   1.000
_cell.length_c   1.000
_cell.angle_alpha   90.00
_cell.angle_beta   90.00
_cell.angle_gamma   90.00
#
_symmetry.space_group_name_H-M   'P 1'
#
loop_
_entity.id
_entity.type
_entity.pdbx_description
1 polymer ?
#
loop_
_entity_poly.entity_id
_entity_poly.type
_entity_poly.pdbx_seq_one_letter_code
_entity_poly.pdbx_strand_id
1 'polypeptide(L)'
;VGVVHVTSFRPFPGPELVDALRHVKAVAVVERMDNPLGQSNPLTAEIKAAFADALVGSEGYPRVHRMPVIYSGAAGLGSRDVRPGDFIAAVNNMIEEGPRFFTLGITHPTALDNSFDPDVRTPGSFSMRGHSVGGFGSVTTNKVIATIVGDLFDLYVQAYPKYGSEKKGLPTTYYMTAAEEPIRTHCEMNFVEFVPLNDVNAFSTGNPLKGLQPGGTVFLQASNTDPQAVWEGIPAYARRIIRDKKLRVLYLDAAGIARTVASVPDLQVRMQGIVLLGVFLKTTPFLERRKLTQDELMAGVEKSLRKYFGKRSEQVIQDNLTCVRRGFAEVQEIPASIIEQDQTAAVQPKQFVKDIMQAGVIACRPTTPLSRV
;
A
#
# COMPACT_ATOMS: atom_id res chain seq x y z
N VAL A 1 7.08 25.11 8.79
CA VAL A 1 6.21 24.01 9.27
C VAL A 1 7.08 23.01 10.02
N GLY A 2 6.58 22.37 11.08
CA GLY A 2 7.32 21.37 11.86
C GLY A 2 6.35 20.33 12.45
N VAL A 3 6.89 19.25 13.01
CA VAL A 3 6.11 18.17 13.63
C VAL A 3 6.68 17.90 15.02
N VAL A 4 5.78 17.73 15.99
CA VAL A 4 6.11 17.24 17.33
C VAL A 4 5.47 15.88 17.50
N HIS A 5 6.28 14.86 17.81
CA HIS A 5 5.80 13.50 18.08
C HIS A 5 5.82 13.24 19.58
N VAL A 6 4.64 13.01 20.16
CA VAL A 6 4.48 12.69 21.58
C VAL A 6 4.70 11.19 21.79
N THR A 7 5.84 10.81 22.35
CA THR A 7 6.20 9.41 22.58
C THR A 7 5.70 8.87 23.93
N SER A 8 5.66 9.70 24.97
CA SER A 8 5.09 9.39 26.27
C SER A 8 3.87 10.28 26.52
N PHE A 9 2.68 9.69 26.54
CA PHE A 9 1.47 10.42 26.95
C PHE A 9 1.34 10.49 28.48
N ARG A 10 1.91 9.52 29.20
CA ARG A 10 1.90 9.44 30.66
C ARG A 10 3.25 8.91 31.17
N PRO A 11 3.94 9.62 32.09
CA PRO A 11 3.62 10.98 32.56
C PRO A 11 3.56 11.98 31.40
N PHE A 12 2.67 12.98 31.50
CA PHE A 12 2.43 13.92 30.40
C PHE A 12 3.56 14.97 30.34
N PRO A 13 4.23 15.16 29.19
CA PRO A 13 5.38 16.05 29.07
C PRO A 13 4.93 17.50 28.81
N GLY A 14 4.15 18.06 29.75
CA GLY A 14 3.58 19.39 29.64
C GLY A 14 4.64 20.49 29.42
N PRO A 15 5.65 20.61 30.31
CA PRO A 15 6.71 21.61 30.16
C PRO A 15 7.47 21.52 28.82
N GLU A 16 7.83 20.32 28.39
CA GLU A 16 8.57 20.08 27.16
C GLU A 16 7.74 20.42 25.92
N LEU A 17 6.44 20.12 25.94
CA LEU A 17 5.53 20.48 24.84
C LEU A 17 5.33 21.98 24.75
N VAL A 18 5.18 22.68 25.88
CA VAL A 18 5.10 24.14 25.87
C VAL A 18 6.40 24.74 25.34
N ASP A 19 7.56 24.25 25.78
CA ASP A 19 8.85 24.77 25.31
C ASP A 19 9.02 24.59 23.80
N ALA A 20 8.67 23.41 23.28
CA ALA A 20 8.74 23.11 21.85
C ALA A 20 7.77 23.96 21.00
N LEU A 21 6.60 24.34 21.55
CA LEU A 21 5.52 24.98 20.82
C LEU A 21 5.41 26.50 21.07
N ARG A 22 6.05 27.08 22.09
CA ARG A 22 5.83 28.48 22.50
C ARG A 22 6.12 29.53 21.41
N HIS A 23 6.94 29.19 20.42
CA HIS A 23 7.33 30.10 19.35
C HIS A 23 6.44 30.00 18.11
N VAL A 24 5.59 28.97 17.99
CA VAL A 24 4.73 28.80 16.81
C VAL A 24 3.52 29.74 16.87
N LYS A 25 2.92 30.02 15.70
CA LYS A 25 1.67 30.81 15.60
C LYS A 25 0.43 29.95 15.82
N ALA A 26 0.46 28.72 15.32
CA ALA A 26 -0.63 27.77 15.37
C ALA A 26 -0.08 26.34 15.44
N VAL A 27 -0.88 25.43 15.99
CA VAL A 27 -0.61 23.99 16.04
C VAL A 27 -1.90 23.21 15.77
N ALA A 28 -1.81 22.17 14.94
CA ALA A 28 -2.88 21.22 14.72
C ALA A 28 -2.54 19.91 15.44
N VAL A 29 -3.36 19.55 16.42
CA VAL A 29 -3.20 18.32 17.21
C VAL A 29 -4.04 17.24 16.56
N VAL A 30 -3.39 16.25 15.95
CA VAL A 30 -4.07 15.13 15.27
C VAL A 30 -4.07 13.92 16.19
N GLU A 31 -5.26 13.41 16.53
CA GLU A 31 -5.46 12.30 17.45
C GLU A 31 -6.16 11.13 16.76
N ARG A 32 -5.77 9.90 17.15
CA ARG A 32 -6.42 8.67 16.68
C ARG A 32 -7.67 8.33 17.48
N MET A 33 -8.50 9.33 17.74
CA MET A 33 -9.74 9.21 18.51
C MET A 33 -10.67 10.40 18.25
N ASP A 34 -11.93 10.23 18.64
CA ASP A 34 -12.93 11.28 18.68
C ASP A 34 -13.74 11.12 19.98
N ASN A 35 -13.71 12.14 20.83
CA ASN A 35 -14.49 12.20 22.07
C ASN A 35 -15.67 13.17 21.88
N PRO A 36 -16.82 12.72 21.39
CA PRO A 36 -17.92 13.60 20.97
C PRO A 36 -18.57 14.38 22.12
N LEU A 37 -18.41 13.91 23.37
CA LEU A 37 -18.94 14.57 24.56
C LEU A 37 -17.91 15.49 25.24
N GLY A 38 -16.64 15.41 24.82
CA GLY A 38 -15.58 16.25 25.34
C GLY A 38 -15.52 17.60 24.64
N GLN A 39 -15.13 18.65 25.38
CA GLN A 39 -14.82 19.94 24.76
C GLN A 39 -13.64 19.85 23.77
N SER A 40 -12.70 18.93 24.01
CA SER A 40 -11.56 18.65 23.15
C SER A 40 -11.14 17.20 23.33
N ASN A 41 -10.49 16.63 22.32
CA ASN A 41 -9.83 15.35 22.47
C ASN A 41 -8.70 15.43 23.52
N PRO A 42 -8.34 14.33 24.19
CA PRO A 42 -7.46 14.34 25.37
C PRO A 42 -6.09 15.00 25.16
N LEU A 43 -5.37 14.70 24.07
CA LEU A 43 -4.07 15.32 23.84
C LEU A 43 -4.21 16.82 23.58
N THR A 44 -5.24 17.21 22.82
CA THR A 44 -5.58 18.63 22.62
C THR A 44 -5.88 19.31 23.95
N ALA A 45 -6.67 18.68 24.82
CA ALA A 45 -7.05 19.22 26.13
C ALA A 45 -5.82 19.40 27.04
N GLU A 46 -4.90 18.44 27.05
CA GLU A 46 -3.70 18.51 27.89
C GLU A 46 -2.67 19.50 27.37
N ILE A 47 -2.52 19.67 26.05
CA ILE A 47 -1.69 20.75 25.51
C ILE A 47 -2.26 22.11 25.89
N LYS A 48 -3.59 22.29 25.82
CA LYS A 48 -4.26 23.52 26.29
C LYS A 48 -4.02 23.76 27.79
N ALA A 49 -4.15 22.72 28.61
CA ALA A 49 -3.91 22.79 30.05
C ALA A 49 -2.44 23.14 30.37
N ALA A 50 -1.49 22.51 29.70
CA ALA A 50 -0.06 22.79 29.84
C ALA A 50 0.28 24.25 29.48
N PHE A 51 -0.31 24.79 28.41
CA PHE A 51 -0.16 26.22 28.10
C PHE A 51 -0.82 27.13 29.14
N ALA A 52 -1.95 26.74 29.71
CA ALA A 52 -2.59 27.47 30.80
C ALA A 52 -1.69 27.53 32.04
N ASP A 53 -1.11 26.39 32.44
CA ASP A 53 -0.13 26.30 33.54
C ASP A 53 1.08 27.20 33.29
N ALA A 54 1.63 27.17 32.07
CA ALA A 54 2.76 28.01 31.69
C ALA A 54 2.44 29.52 31.71
N LEU A 55 1.21 29.90 31.35
CA LEU A 55 0.75 31.30 31.37
C LEU A 55 0.60 31.85 32.79
N VAL A 56 0.19 31.02 33.75
CA VAL A 56 0.10 31.41 35.16
C VAL A 56 1.42 31.28 35.92
N GLY A 57 2.47 30.76 35.27
CA GLY A 57 3.81 30.64 35.86
C GLY A 57 3.98 29.46 36.80
N SER A 58 3.27 28.35 36.55
CA SER A 58 3.41 27.11 37.33
C SER A 58 4.87 26.61 37.36
N GLU A 59 5.25 25.99 38.48
CA GLU A 59 6.62 25.46 38.68
C GLU A 59 6.99 24.44 37.60
N GLY A 60 8.22 24.53 37.09
CA GLY A 60 8.74 23.65 36.05
C GLY A 60 8.34 24.01 34.61
N TYR A 61 7.39 24.93 34.40
CA TYR A 61 6.99 25.35 33.06
C TYR A 61 7.82 26.52 32.52
N PRO A 62 8.07 26.57 31.20
CA PRO A 62 8.72 27.72 30.58
C PRO A 62 7.81 28.95 30.59
N ARG A 63 8.40 30.15 30.77
CA ARG A 63 7.63 31.40 30.74
C ARG A 63 7.11 31.68 29.33
N VAL A 64 5.79 31.85 29.21
CA VAL A 64 5.12 32.21 27.96
C VAL A 64 4.18 33.40 28.17
N HIS A 65 3.96 34.19 27.12
CA HIS A 65 3.06 35.36 27.15
C HIS A 65 1.84 35.19 26.25
N ARG A 66 1.79 34.09 25.49
CA ARG A 66 0.69 33.74 24.61
C ARG A 66 0.63 32.23 24.45
N MET A 67 -0.56 31.74 24.14
CA MET A 67 -0.78 30.39 23.65
C MET A 67 -0.92 30.42 22.12
N PRO A 68 -0.29 29.49 21.37
CA PRO A 68 -0.55 29.39 19.94
C PRO A 68 -2.02 29.04 19.68
N VAL A 69 -2.50 29.31 18.47
CA VAL A 69 -3.83 28.87 18.08
C VAL A 69 -3.84 27.34 17.96
N ILE A 70 -4.62 26.66 18.80
CA ILE A 70 -4.68 25.19 18.84
C ILE A 70 -5.90 24.71 18.06
N TYR A 71 -5.65 23.91 17.02
CA TYR A 71 -6.65 23.16 16.26
C TYR A 71 -6.64 21.69 16.68
N SER A 72 -7.78 21.00 16.54
CA SER A 72 -7.96 19.59 16.92
C SER A 72 -8.46 18.79 15.72
N GLY A 73 -7.74 17.74 15.37
CA GLY A 73 -8.06 16.85 14.25
C GLY A 73 -8.29 15.43 14.72
N ALA A 74 -9.35 14.78 14.25
CA ALA A 74 -9.56 13.34 14.43
C ALA A 74 -9.21 12.58 13.14
N ALA A 75 -8.40 11.53 13.23
CA ALA A 75 -7.93 10.77 12.08
C ALA A 75 -7.67 9.29 12.40
N GLY A 76 -7.67 8.41 11.41
CA GLY A 76 -7.16 7.04 11.58
C GLY A 76 -7.99 6.09 12.48
N LEU A 77 -9.21 6.47 12.90
CA LEU A 77 -10.11 5.58 13.63
C LEU A 77 -10.41 4.32 12.80
N GLY A 78 -10.40 3.15 13.45
CA GLY A 78 -10.66 1.88 12.78
C GLY A 78 -9.67 1.54 11.66
N SER A 79 -8.45 2.08 11.73
CA SER A 79 -7.41 1.94 10.69
C SER A 79 -7.81 2.54 9.34
N ARG A 80 -8.66 3.57 9.35
CA ARG A 80 -8.85 4.43 8.19
C ARG A 80 -7.51 5.04 7.78
N ASP A 81 -7.28 5.10 6.47
CA ASP A 81 -6.03 5.59 5.90
C ASP A 81 -5.87 7.09 6.19
N VAL A 82 -4.65 7.50 6.54
CA VAL A 82 -4.27 8.90 6.71
C VAL A 82 -3.01 9.13 5.90
N ARG A 83 -3.07 10.07 4.98
CA ARG A 83 -2.12 10.22 3.88
C ARG A 83 -1.39 11.56 3.95
N PRO A 84 -0.31 11.74 3.17
CA PRO A 84 0.36 13.03 3.07
C PRO A 84 -0.60 14.18 2.76
N GLY A 85 -1.56 13.99 1.84
CA GLY A 85 -2.58 14.99 1.52
C GLY A 85 -3.42 15.44 2.72
N ASP A 86 -3.71 14.54 3.67
CA ASP A 86 -4.45 14.88 4.88
C ASP A 86 -3.67 15.82 5.80
N PHE A 87 -2.35 15.62 5.94
CA PHE A 87 -1.50 16.50 6.73
C PHE A 87 -1.29 17.85 6.04
N ILE A 88 -1.22 17.88 4.70
CA ILE A 88 -1.19 19.13 3.93
C ILE A 88 -2.50 19.90 4.15
N ALA A 89 -3.64 19.22 4.09
CA ALA A 89 -4.94 19.82 4.36
C ALA A 89 -5.00 20.45 5.77
N ALA A 90 -4.49 19.75 6.80
CA ALA A 90 -4.41 20.28 8.15
C ALA A 90 -3.54 21.54 8.26
N VAL A 91 -2.41 21.59 7.53
CA VAL A 91 -1.55 22.79 7.49
C VAL A 91 -2.24 23.94 6.77
N ASN A 92 -2.90 23.68 5.63
CA ASN A 92 -3.65 24.71 4.91
C ASN A 92 -4.80 25.28 5.75
N ASN A 93 -5.53 24.43 6.46
CA ASN A 93 -6.58 24.86 7.40
C ASN A 93 -6.03 25.80 8.49
N MET A 94 -4.81 25.57 8.98
CA MET A 94 -4.18 26.49 9.94
C MET A 94 -3.81 27.84 9.31
N ILE A 95 -3.37 27.84 8.04
CA ILE A 95 -2.98 29.05 7.30
C ILE A 95 -4.20 29.91 6.97
N GLU A 96 -5.30 29.28 6.57
CA GLU A 96 -6.55 29.93 6.18
C GLU A 96 -7.43 30.30 7.37
N GLU A 97 -6.97 30.05 8.60
CA GLU A 97 -7.73 30.26 9.83
C GLU A 97 -9.10 29.54 9.84
N GLY A 98 -9.13 28.33 9.27
CA GLY A 98 -10.33 27.53 9.11
C GLY A 98 -10.88 26.94 10.42
N PRO A 99 -11.80 25.95 10.32
CA PRO A 99 -12.42 25.33 11.49
C PRO A 99 -11.42 24.84 12.55
N ARG A 100 -11.72 25.12 13.83
CA ARG A 100 -10.90 24.69 14.98
C ARG A 100 -10.90 23.17 15.18
N PHE A 101 -11.98 22.51 14.81
CA PHE A 101 -12.10 21.05 14.80
C PHE A 101 -12.29 20.55 13.38
N PHE A 102 -11.64 19.44 13.04
CA PHE A 102 -11.76 18.81 11.73
C PHE A 102 -11.50 17.30 11.77
N THR A 103 -11.84 16.61 10.68
CA THR A 103 -11.55 15.19 10.48
C THR A 103 -10.67 14.98 9.25
N LEU A 104 -9.82 13.96 9.26
CA LEU A 104 -8.95 13.60 8.14
C LEU A 104 -9.23 12.18 7.63
N GLY A 105 -8.98 11.91 6.34
CA GLY A 105 -9.07 10.57 5.75
C GLY A 105 -10.48 9.99 5.58
N ILE A 106 -11.54 10.79 5.81
CA ILE A 106 -12.94 10.35 5.68
C ILE A 106 -13.81 11.38 4.97
N THR A 107 -14.92 10.90 4.38
CA THR A 107 -15.98 11.78 3.87
C THR A 107 -16.94 12.15 5.00
N HIS A 108 -16.82 13.37 5.52
CA HIS A 108 -17.60 13.87 6.65
C HIS A 108 -17.79 15.40 6.52
N PRO A 109 -18.86 16.01 7.09
CA PRO A 109 -19.04 17.47 7.06
C PRO A 109 -17.90 18.29 7.67
N THR A 110 -17.11 17.70 8.58
CA THR A 110 -15.92 18.33 9.17
C THR A 110 -14.62 17.94 8.48
N ALA A 111 -14.68 17.21 7.36
CA ALA A 111 -13.50 16.77 6.65
C ALA A 111 -12.81 17.93 5.93
N LEU A 112 -11.48 18.00 6.04
CA LEU A 112 -10.70 18.93 5.23
C LEU A 112 -10.53 18.38 3.81
N ASP A 113 -10.40 19.26 2.83
CA ASP A 113 -10.10 18.85 1.47
C ASP A 113 -8.64 18.34 1.36
N ASN A 114 -8.50 17.06 1.02
CA ASN A 114 -7.24 16.38 0.81
C ASN A 114 -7.00 16.04 -0.68
N SER A 115 -7.62 16.81 -1.59
CA SER A 115 -7.52 16.61 -3.05
C SER A 115 -6.09 16.60 -3.58
N PHE A 116 -5.17 17.34 -2.94
CA PHE A 116 -3.75 17.30 -3.23
C PHE A 116 -3.02 16.27 -2.35
N ASP A 117 -2.74 15.09 -2.91
CA ASP A 117 -1.98 14.01 -2.26
C ASP A 117 -0.71 13.67 -3.07
N PRO A 118 0.43 14.32 -2.79
CA PRO A 118 1.66 14.12 -3.54
C PRO A 118 2.37 12.81 -3.19
N ASP A 119 3.20 12.33 -4.11
CA ASP A 119 4.14 11.25 -3.80
C ASP A 119 5.28 11.81 -2.93
N VAL A 120 5.35 11.35 -1.68
CA VAL A 120 6.38 11.74 -0.71
C VAL A 120 7.40 10.63 -0.46
N ARG A 121 7.38 9.57 -1.27
CA ARG A 121 8.41 8.52 -1.21
C ARG A 121 9.77 9.11 -1.60
N THR A 122 10.84 8.59 -1.01
CA THR A 122 12.20 8.96 -1.42
C THR A 122 12.38 8.67 -2.92
N PRO A 123 13.00 9.56 -3.71
CA PRO A 123 13.31 9.29 -5.11
C PRO A 123 14.01 7.94 -5.30
N GLY A 124 13.63 7.19 -6.35
CA GLY A 124 14.19 5.85 -6.61
C GLY A 124 13.53 4.71 -5.82
N SER A 125 12.60 5.02 -4.91
CA SER A 125 11.74 4.02 -4.26
C SER A 125 10.94 3.21 -5.27
N PHE A 126 10.66 1.97 -4.94
CA PHE A 126 9.87 1.04 -5.75
C PHE A 126 8.79 0.41 -4.89
N SER A 127 7.55 0.54 -5.31
CA SER A 127 6.38 0.05 -4.61
C SER A 127 5.60 -0.96 -5.46
N MET A 128 5.14 -2.01 -4.79
CA MET A 128 4.34 -3.07 -5.34
C MET A 128 3.02 -3.18 -4.59
N ARG A 129 1.92 -3.33 -5.33
CA ARG A 129 0.62 -3.74 -4.77
C ARG A 129 0.12 -4.99 -5.47
N GLY A 130 0.22 -6.13 -4.82
CA GLY A 130 -0.34 -7.37 -5.32
C GLY A 130 -1.80 -7.57 -4.96
N HIS A 131 -2.55 -8.17 -5.88
CA HIS A 131 -3.92 -8.62 -5.69
C HIS A 131 -3.95 -10.14 -5.75
N SER A 132 -4.50 -10.74 -4.71
CA SER A 132 -4.55 -12.19 -4.56
C SER A 132 -5.85 -12.62 -3.88
N VAL A 133 -5.97 -13.91 -3.62
CA VAL A 133 -7.14 -14.53 -3.00
C VAL A 133 -6.73 -15.17 -1.68
N GLY A 134 -7.58 -15.02 -0.66
CA GLY A 134 -7.36 -15.64 0.64
C GLY A 134 -7.15 -17.15 0.50
N GLY A 135 -5.99 -17.65 0.92
CA GLY A 135 -5.58 -19.05 0.78
C GLY A 135 -4.46 -19.29 -0.25
N PHE A 136 -4.15 -18.31 -1.11
CA PHE A 136 -3.10 -18.46 -2.15
C PHE A 136 -1.68 -18.25 -1.64
N GLY A 137 -1.50 -17.99 -0.34
CA GLY A 137 -0.17 -17.80 0.26
C GLY A 137 0.44 -16.41 0.07
N SER A 138 -0.34 -15.41 -0.38
CA SER A 138 0.11 -14.05 -0.68
C SER A 138 0.91 -13.36 0.43
N VAL A 139 0.54 -13.57 1.71
CA VAL A 139 1.29 -13.03 2.86
C VAL A 139 2.70 -13.61 2.93
N THR A 140 2.82 -14.93 2.74
CA THR A 140 4.13 -15.62 2.72
C THR A 140 4.93 -15.18 1.51
N THR A 141 4.30 -15.10 0.34
CA THR A 141 4.93 -14.59 -0.89
C THR A 141 5.50 -13.20 -0.69
N ASN A 142 4.69 -12.25 -0.19
CA ASN A 142 5.14 -10.88 0.03
C ASN A 142 6.31 -10.80 1.01
N LYS A 143 6.27 -11.59 2.10
CA LYS A 143 7.39 -11.69 3.03
C LYS A 143 8.65 -12.25 2.38
N VAL A 144 8.55 -13.30 1.57
CA VAL A 144 9.70 -13.89 0.88
C VAL A 144 10.31 -12.90 -0.12
N ILE A 145 9.49 -12.24 -0.95
CA ILE A 145 10.00 -11.22 -1.89
C ILE A 145 10.66 -10.09 -1.10
N ALA A 146 10.03 -9.59 -0.02
CA ALA A 146 10.57 -8.52 0.79
C ALA A 146 11.92 -8.88 1.43
N THR A 147 12.03 -10.08 2.00
CA THR A 147 13.29 -10.58 2.58
C THR A 147 14.38 -10.71 1.53
N ILE A 148 14.07 -11.25 0.35
CA ILE A 148 15.06 -11.38 -0.73
C ILE A 148 15.49 -10.01 -1.22
N VAL A 149 14.57 -9.07 -1.39
CA VAL A 149 14.91 -7.72 -1.83
C VAL A 149 15.82 -7.03 -0.82
N GLY A 150 15.51 -7.11 0.47
CA GLY A 150 16.33 -6.54 1.54
C GLY A 150 17.71 -7.21 1.64
N ASP A 151 17.75 -8.54 1.71
CA ASP A 151 18.99 -9.31 1.89
C ASP A 151 19.92 -9.20 0.66
N LEU A 152 19.36 -9.17 -0.56
CA LEU A 152 20.13 -9.27 -1.80
C LEU A 152 20.52 -7.91 -2.38
N PHE A 153 19.67 -6.90 -2.23
CA PHE A 153 19.90 -5.57 -2.80
C PHE A 153 20.25 -4.52 -1.75
N ASP A 154 20.33 -4.90 -0.46
CA ASP A 154 20.67 -4.02 0.67
C ASP A 154 19.81 -2.75 0.65
N LEU A 155 18.49 -2.97 0.64
CA LEU A 155 17.47 -1.95 0.62
C LEU A 155 16.64 -1.98 1.90
N TYR A 156 16.13 -0.84 2.31
CA TYR A 156 15.05 -0.77 3.28
C TYR A 156 13.77 -1.28 2.63
N VAL A 157 13.15 -2.28 3.24
CA VAL A 157 11.90 -2.86 2.74
C VAL A 157 10.82 -2.77 3.80
N GLN A 158 9.68 -2.22 3.42
CA GLN A 158 8.46 -2.22 4.20
C GLN A 158 7.44 -3.10 3.48
N ALA A 159 6.89 -4.10 4.15
CA ALA A 159 5.88 -4.98 3.57
C ALA A 159 4.74 -5.21 4.55
N TYR A 160 3.51 -5.05 4.08
CA TYR A 160 2.32 -5.29 4.88
C TYR A 160 1.18 -5.87 4.04
N PRO A 161 0.46 -6.88 4.55
CA PRO A 161 -0.76 -7.38 3.92
C PRO A 161 -1.97 -6.56 4.38
N LYS A 162 -3.01 -6.50 3.53
CA LYS A 162 -4.34 -5.99 3.84
C LYS A 162 -5.36 -7.09 3.59
N TYR A 163 -5.88 -7.65 4.67
CA TYR A 163 -6.88 -8.71 4.66
C TYR A 163 -8.14 -8.27 5.39
N GLY A 164 -9.29 -8.81 4.96
CA GLY A 164 -10.56 -8.68 5.66
C GLY A 164 -10.65 -9.65 6.85
N SER A 165 -11.82 -9.68 7.48
CA SER A 165 -12.15 -10.61 8.56
C SER A 165 -12.20 -12.08 8.11
N GLU A 166 -12.40 -12.32 6.82
CA GLU A 166 -12.64 -13.62 6.23
C GLU A 166 -11.32 -14.38 6.00
N LYS A 167 -11.30 -15.64 6.44
CA LYS A 167 -10.08 -16.46 6.45
C LYS A 167 -9.63 -16.96 5.06
N LYS A 168 -10.55 -17.12 4.10
CA LYS A 168 -10.27 -17.68 2.75
C LYS A 168 -11.24 -17.14 1.71
N GLY A 169 -10.85 -17.19 0.44
CA GLY A 169 -11.73 -16.97 -0.72
C GLY A 169 -11.97 -15.51 -1.11
N LEU A 170 -11.84 -14.56 -0.17
CA LEU A 170 -12.00 -13.14 -0.52
C LEU A 170 -10.73 -12.53 -1.13
N PRO A 171 -10.90 -11.49 -1.97
CA PRO A 171 -9.79 -10.68 -2.45
C PRO A 171 -8.94 -10.13 -1.31
N THR A 172 -7.63 -10.26 -1.45
CA THR A 172 -6.63 -9.77 -0.49
C THR A 172 -5.62 -8.94 -1.26
N THR A 173 -5.25 -7.80 -0.69
CA THR A 173 -4.15 -6.99 -1.25
C THR A 173 -2.93 -7.07 -0.35
N TYR A 174 -1.75 -6.98 -0.93
CA TYR A 174 -0.51 -6.89 -0.18
C TYR A 174 0.40 -5.86 -0.81
N TYR A 175 1.21 -5.27 0.04
CA TYR A 175 1.96 -4.06 -0.24
C TYR A 175 3.42 -4.31 0.10
N MET A 176 4.32 -3.84 -0.76
CA MET A 176 5.74 -3.71 -0.47
C MET A 176 6.26 -2.37 -1.01
N THR A 177 7.09 -1.68 -0.26
CA THR A 177 7.97 -0.62 -0.77
C THR A 177 9.41 -1.01 -0.46
N ALA A 178 10.29 -0.81 -1.43
CA ALA A 178 11.74 -0.93 -1.28
C ALA A 178 12.38 0.42 -1.62
N ALA A 179 13.34 0.86 -0.81
CA ALA A 179 14.03 2.14 -0.98
C ALA A 179 15.47 2.06 -0.44
N GLU A 180 16.34 2.96 -0.90
CA GLU A 180 17.71 3.10 -0.38
C GLU A 180 17.74 3.82 0.98
N GLU A 181 16.68 4.57 1.31
CA GLU A 181 16.53 5.27 2.57
C GLU A 181 15.41 4.66 3.45
N PRO A 182 15.43 4.91 4.78
CA PRO A 182 14.37 4.46 5.67
C PRO A 182 12.97 4.92 5.21
N ILE A 183 12.08 3.95 4.98
CA ILE A 183 10.70 4.20 4.55
C ILE A 183 9.88 4.72 5.73
N ARG A 184 9.46 5.98 5.66
CA ARG A 184 8.68 6.66 6.73
C ARG A 184 7.18 6.69 6.48
N THR A 185 6.73 6.37 5.28
CA THR A 185 5.31 6.36 4.92
C THR A 185 4.62 5.13 5.48
N HIS A 186 3.48 5.32 6.16
CA HIS A 186 2.62 4.26 6.69
C HIS A 186 1.16 4.51 6.30
N CYS A 187 0.89 4.50 4.99
CA CYS A 187 -0.45 4.69 4.40
C CYS A 187 -0.63 3.75 3.20
N GLU A 188 -1.86 3.61 2.71
CA GLU A 188 -2.13 2.86 1.47
C GLU A 188 -1.34 3.45 0.29
N MET A 189 -0.92 2.62 -0.66
CA MET A 189 -0.15 3.11 -1.80
C MET A 189 -1.06 3.69 -2.89
N ASN A 190 -0.91 4.99 -3.17
CA ASN A 190 -1.45 5.63 -4.38
C ASN A 190 -0.47 5.65 -5.55
N PHE A 191 0.81 5.36 -5.29
CA PHE A 191 1.87 5.34 -6.29
C PHE A 191 2.56 3.99 -6.22
N VAL A 192 2.46 3.21 -7.31
CA VAL A 192 3.07 1.88 -7.42
C VAL A 192 3.66 1.67 -8.82
N GLU A 193 4.72 0.88 -8.90
CA GLU A 193 5.44 0.56 -10.13
C GLU A 193 5.12 -0.85 -10.63
N PHE A 194 4.71 -1.76 -9.74
CA PHE A 194 4.39 -3.14 -10.08
C PHE A 194 3.10 -3.65 -9.43
N VAL A 195 2.20 -4.23 -10.23
CA VAL A 195 0.93 -4.80 -9.77
C VAL A 195 0.81 -6.25 -10.24
N PRO A 196 1.09 -7.24 -9.38
CA PRO A 196 0.81 -8.64 -9.70
C PRO A 196 -0.63 -9.02 -9.38
N LEU A 197 -1.31 -9.64 -10.34
CA LEU A 197 -2.66 -10.19 -10.22
C LEU A 197 -2.59 -11.71 -10.26
N ASN A 198 -2.82 -12.34 -9.11
CA ASN A 198 -2.91 -13.80 -9.03
C ASN A 198 -4.24 -14.35 -9.59
N ASP A 199 -5.20 -13.47 -9.86
CA ASP A 199 -6.48 -13.80 -10.48
C ASP A 199 -7.00 -12.57 -11.25
N VAL A 200 -7.38 -12.74 -12.51
CA VAL A 200 -7.96 -11.70 -13.37
C VAL A 200 -9.30 -11.19 -12.84
N ASN A 201 -10.00 -11.95 -12.00
CA ASN A 201 -11.22 -11.53 -11.31
C ASN A 201 -11.03 -10.31 -10.41
N ALA A 202 -9.78 -9.94 -10.09
CA ALA A 202 -9.48 -8.67 -9.43
C ALA A 202 -10.07 -7.46 -10.19
N PHE A 203 -10.16 -7.52 -11.53
CA PHE A 203 -10.80 -6.47 -12.33
C PHE A 203 -12.33 -6.38 -12.17
N SER A 204 -12.98 -7.45 -11.71
CA SER A 204 -14.43 -7.49 -11.46
C SER A 204 -14.80 -6.91 -10.09
N THR A 205 -13.87 -6.96 -9.14
CA THR A 205 -14.08 -6.51 -7.75
C THR A 205 -13.58 -5.08 -7.48
N GLY A 206 -12.77 -4.52 -8.37
CA GLY A 206 -12.30 -3.14 -8.29
C GLY A 206 -11.39 -2.77 -9.46
N ASN A 207 -10.68 -1.65 -9.34
CA ASN A 207 -9.66 -1.24 -10.30
C ASN A 207 -8.26 -1.55 -9.74
N PRO A 208 -7.66 -2.70 -10.09
CA PRO A 208 -6.33 -3.06 -9.59
C PRO A 208 -5.21 -2.19 -10.16
N LEU A 209 -5.45 -1.41 -11.22
CA LEU A 209 -4.48 -0.50 -11.84
C LEU A 209 -4.48 0.90 -11.21
N LYS A 210 -5.35 1.17 -10.23
CA LYS A 210 -5.42 2.48 -9.56
C LYS A 210 -4.07 2.81 -8.91
N GLY A 211 -3.46 3.93 -9.29
CA GLY A 211 -2.17 4.37 -8.74
C GLY A 211 -0.93 3.76 -9.40
N LEU A 212 -1.09 2.84 -10.34
CA LEU A 212 0.03 2.35 -11.14
C LEU A 212 0.58 3.50 -11.99
N GLN A 213 1.88 3.75 -11.87
CA GLN A 213 2.56 4.86 -12.54
C GLN A 213 2.62 4.63 -14.07
N PRO A 214 2.69 5.70 -14.88
CA PRO A 214 2.95 5.56 -16.31
C PRO A 214 4.22 4.74 -16.57
N GLY A 215 4.17 3.83 -17.56
CA GLY A 215 5.28 2.88 -17.81
C GLY A 215 5.40 1.75 -16.78
N GLY A 216 4.55 1.73 -15.75
CA GLY A 216 4.50 0.68 -14.75
C GLY A 216 4.11 -0.68 -15.32
N THR A 217 4.30 -1.73 -14.53
CA THR A 217 4.13 -3.11 -14.98
C THR A 217 2.99 -3.80 -14.24
N VAL A 218 2.13 -4.50 -14.98
CA VAL A 218 1.12 -5.42 -14.42
C VAL A 218 1.51 -6.85 -14.78
N PHE A 219 1.43 -7.76 -13.81
CA PHE A 219 1.57 -9.19 -14.04
C PHE A 219 0.21 -9.88 -13.94
N LEU A 220 -0.09 -10.78 -14.87
CA LEU A 220 -1.33 -11.54 -14.94
C LEU A 220 -1.04 -13.03 -14.81
N GLN A 221 -1.68 -13.67 -13.82
CA GLN A 221 -1.83 -15.11 -13.80
C GLN A 221 -2.74 -15.55 -14.96
N ALA A 222 -2.17 -16.20 -15.97
CA ALA A 222 -2.89 -16.64 -17.16
C ALA A 222 -2.41 -18.02 -17.63
N SER A 223 -3.34 -18.95 -17.84
CA SER A 223 -3.05 -20.28 -18.38
C SER A 223 -2.89 -20.31 -19.90
N ASN A 224 -3.37 -19.28 -20.60
CA ASN A 224 -3.22 -19.17 -22.05
C ASN A 224 -1.82 -18.60 -22.38
N THR A 225 -1.18 -19.19 -23.39
CA THR A 225 0.13 -18.76 -23.89
C THR A 225 0.02 -17.77 -25.06
N ASP A 226 -1.14 -17.69 -25.70
CA ASP A 226 -1.40 -16.74 -26.78
C ASP A 226 -1.60 -15.31 -26.22
N PRO A 227 -0.73 -14.34 -26.56
CA PRO A 227 -0.82 -12.98 -26.04
C PRO A 227 -2.11 -12.27 -26.49
N GLN A 228 -2.68 -12.61 -27.64
CA GLN A 228 -3.94 -12.00 -28.11
C GLN A 228 -5.10 -12.41 -27.22
N ALA A 229 -5.24 -13.71 -26.96
CA ALA A 229 -6.29 -14.21 -26.08
C ALA A 229 -6.14 -13.72 -24.62
N VAL A 230 -4.91 -13.59 -24.11
CA VAL A 230 -4.67 -12.99 -22.78
C VAL A 230 -5.10 -11.53 -22.76
N TRP A 231 -4.75 -10.76 -23.79
CA TRP A 231 -5.15 -9.36 -23.93
C TRP A 231 -6.67 -9.20 -23.97
N GLU A 232 -7.36 -10.00 -24.78
CA GLU A 232 -8.82 -9.97 -24.92
C GLU A 232 -9.56 -10.32 -23.61
N GLY A 233 -8.95 -11.16 -22.76
CA GLY A 233 -9.46 -11.50 -21.43
C GLY A 233 -9.44 -10.35 -20.42
N ILE A 234 -8.68 -9.29 -20.67
CA ILE A 234 -8.64 -8.10 -19.81
C ILE A 234 -9.86 -7.22 -20.11
N PRO A 235 -10.63 -6.74 -19.11
CA PRO A 235 -11.79 -5.89 -19.37
C PRO A 235 -11.44 -4.58 -20.11
N ALA A 236 -12.33 -4.13 -21.01
CA ALA A 236 -12.09 -2.98 -21.87
C ALA A 236 -11.71 -1.68 -21.12
N TYR A 237 -12.23 -1.46 -19.91
CA TYR A 237 -11.84 -0.30 -19.09
C TYR A 237 -10.37 -0.38 -18.66
N ALA A 238 -9.89 -1.58 -18.33
CA ALA A 238 -8.52 -1.81 -17.90
C ALA A 238 -7.55 -1.76 -19.09
N ARG A 239 -7.94 -2.31 -20.25
CA ARG A 239 -7.16 -2.18 -21.50
C ARG A 239 -6.95 -0.73 -21.90
N ARG A 240 -7.96 0.12 -21.71
CA ARG A 240 -7.83 1.58 -21.90
C ARG A 240 -6.77 2.18 -20.96
N ILE A 241 -6.84 1.90 -19.66
CA ILE A 241 -5.87 2.40 -18.68
C ILE A 241 -4.45 1.93 -19.03
N ILE A 242 -4.29 0.66 -19.44
CA ILE A 242 -3.02 0.09 -19.87
C ILE A 242 -2.43 0.88 -21.05
N ARG A 243 -3.24 1.19 -22.05
CA ARG A 243 -2.81 1.99 -23.21
C ARG A 243 -2.48 3.43 -22.83
N ASP A 244 -3.39 4.11 -22.15
CA ASP A 244 -3.26 5.53 -21.80
C ASP A 244 -2.00 5.77 -20.96
N LYS A 245 -1.69 4.85 -20.05
CA LYS A 245 -0.50 4.91 -19.19
C LYS A 245 0.73 4.20 -19.75
N LYS A 246 0.64 3.62 -20.95
CA LYS A 246 1.70 2.83 -21.59
C LYS A 246 2.27 1.76 -20.64
N LEU A 247 1.37 1.01 -19.99
CA LEU A 247 1.74 -0.02 -19.04
C LEU A 247 2.27 -1.26 -19.75
N ARG A 248 3.23 -1.92 -19.13
CA ARG A 248 3.73 -3.23 -19.56
C ARG A 248 2.85 -4.33 -18.98
N VAL A 249 2.45 -5.29 -19.83
CA VAL A 249 1.61 -6.41 -19.41
C VAL A 249 2.39 -7.70 -19.51
N LEU A 250 2.71 -8.27 -18.35
CA LEU A 250 3.38 -9.55 -18.23
C LEU A 250 2.38 -10.63 -17.90
N TYR A 251 2.61 -11.85 -18.37
CA TYR A 251 1.74 -12.98 -18.06
C TYR A 251 2.52 -14.29 -17.99
N LEU A 252 2.02 -15.20 -17.14
CA LEU A 252 2.53 -16.56 -16.97
C LEU A 252 1.51 -17.42 -16.24
N ASP A 253 1.49 -18.74 -16.51
CA ASP A 253 0.73 -19.70 -15.71
C ASP A 253 1.49 -20.11 -14.44
N ALA A 254 1.65 -19.19 -13.50
CA ALA A 254 2.33 -19.46 -12.24
C ALA A 254 1.67 -20.58 -11.43
N ALA A 255 0.33 -20.69 -11.45
CA ALA A 255 -0.38 -21.77 -10.79
C ALA A 255 -0.14 -23.13 -11.47
N GLY A 256 -0.11 -23.19 -12.81
CA GLY A 256 0.24 -24.38 -13.58
C GLY A 256 1.65 -24.86 -13.29
N ILE A 257 2.62 -23.94 -13.34
CA ILE A 257 4.01 -24.23 -12.99
C ILE A 257 4.11 -24.80 -11.57
N ALA A 258 3.50 -24.14 -10.60
CA ALA A 258 3.53 -24.59 -9.21
C ALA A 258 2.89 -25.97 -9.02
N ARG A 259 1.79 -26.29 -9.72
CA ARG A 259 1.17 -27.64 -9.70
C ARG A 259 2.11 -28.72 -10.25
N THR A 260 2.88 -28.40 -11.30
CA THR A 260 3.81 -29.36 -11.92
C THR A 260 5.09 -29.58 -11.11
N VAL A 261 5.56 -28.54 -10.40
CA VAL A 261 6.85 -28.57 -9.71
C VAL A 261 6.73 -29.05 -8.26
N ALA A 262 5.63 -28.73 -7.58
CA ALA A 262 5.49 -29.03 -6.16
C ALA A 262 5.37 -30.54 -5.89
N SER A 263 6.34 -31.09 -5.17
CA SER A 263 6.32 -32.48 -4.69
C SER A 263 5.26 -32.74 -3.62
N VAL A 264 4.84 -31.70 -2.90
CA VAL A 264 3.84 -31.79 -1.81
C VAL A 264 2.53 -31.14 -2.25
N PRO A 265 1.40 -31.87 -2.26
CA PRO A 265 0.10 -31.36 -2.72
C PRO A 265 -0.34 -30.04 -2.06
N ASP A 266 -0.15 -29.92 -0.74
CA ASP A 266 -0.53 -28.73 0.03
C ASP A 266 0.27 -27.46 -0.34
N LEU A 267 1.40 -27.61 -1.03
CA LEU A 267 2.26 -26.50 -1.45
C LEU A 267 1.96 -26.01 -2.86
N GLN A 268 1.25 -26.80 -3.68
CA GLN A 268 0.95 -26.45 -5.09
C GLN A 268 0.34 -25.06 -5.21
N VAL A 269 -0.64 -24.74 -4.36
CA VAL A 269 -1.30 -23.43 -4.39
C VAL A 269 -0.39 -22.31 -3.90
N ARG A 270 0.49 -22.57 -2.93
CA ARG A 270 1.34 -21.53 -2.32
C ARG A 270 2.57 -21.21 -3.16
N MET A 271 3.10 -22.20 -3.87
CA MET A 271 4.29 -22.08 -4.71
C MET A 271 4.07 -21.19 -5.94
N GLN A 272 2.82 -20.90 -6.33
CA GLN A 272 2.54 -19.89 -7.37
C GLN A 272 3.19 -18.53 -7.05
N GLY A 273 3.26 -18.15 -5.76
CA GLY A 273 3.89 -16.91 -5.35
C GLY A 273 5.42 -16.95 -5.45
N ILE A 274 6.03 -18.13 -5.44
CA ILE A 274 7.47 -18.32 -5.63
C ILE A 274 7.82 -18.25 -7.11
N VAL A 275 6.92 -18.69 -7.99
CA VAL A 275 7.02 -18.38 -9.42
C VAL A 275 6.94 -16.86 -9.64
N LEU A 276 6.00 -16.17 -8.99
CA LEU A 276 5.90 -14.71 -9.05
C LEU A 276 7.18 -14.00 -8.56
N LEU A 277 7.89 -14.54 -7.57
CA LEU A 277 9.20 -14.02 -7.17
C LEU A 277 10.19 -14.02 -8.34
N GLY A 278 10.23 -15.09 -9.14
CA GLY A 278 11.07 -15.16 -10.34
C GLY A 278 10.71 -14.07 -11.37
N VAL A 279 9.41 -13.89 -11.61
CA VAL A 279 8.87 -12.80 -12.46
C VAL A 279 9.30 -11.43 -11.93
N PHE A 280 9.12 -11.20 -10.63
CA PHE A 280 9.48 -9.95 -9.97
C PHE A 280 10.96 -9.65 -10.13
N LEU A 281 11.84 -10.62 -9.88
CA LEU A 281 13.29 -10.42 -10.01
C LEU A 281 13.69 -10.12 -11.46
N LYS A 282 13.05 -10.75 -12.46
CA LYS A 282 13.33 -10.49 -13.88
C LYS A 282 12.95 -9.08 -14.32
N THR A 283 11.93 -8.50 -13.71
CA THR A 283 11.21 -7.34 -14.26
C THR A 283 11.44 -6.06 -13.48
N THR A 284 11.93 -6.17 -12.26
CA THR A 284 12.27 -5.02 -11.40
C THR A 284 13.66 -4.48 -11.72
N PRO A 285 13.89 -3.18 -11.50
CA PRO A 285 15.16 -2.53 -11.86
C PRO A 285 16.34 -2.91 -10.93
N PHE A 286 16.12 -3.75 -9.91
CA PHE A 286 17.12 -4.00 -8.88
C PHE A 286 18.35 -4.76 -9.41
N LEU A 287 18.17 -5.66 -10.37
CA LEU A 287 19.27 -6.40 -10.98
C LEU A 287 20.21 -5.48 -11.76
N GLU A 288 19.63 -4.59 -12.58
CA GLU A 288 20.38 -3.64 -13.39
C GLU A 288 21.17 -2.67 -12.52
N ARG A 289 20.56 -2.19 -11.42
CA ARG A 289 21.22 -1.27 -10.46
C ARG A 289 22.43 -1.89 -9.77
N ARG A 290 22.39 -3.18 -9.43
CA ARG A 290 23.49 -3.89 -8.74
C ARG A 290 24.46 -4.60 -9.67
N LYS A 291 24.21 -4.63 -10.99
CA LYS A 291 25.05 -5.29 -12.00
C LYS A 291 25.33 -6.76 -11.69
N LEU A 292 24.38 -7.46 -11.07
CA LEU A 292 24.51 -8.89 -10.75
C LEU A 292 24.33 -9.74 -11.99
N THR A 293 25.11 -10.81 -12.11
CA THR A 293 24.87 -11.87 -13.07
C THR A 293 23.66 -12.71 -12.65
N GLN A 294 23.08 -13.45 -13.60
CA GLN A 294 21.97 -14.34 -13.31
C GLN A 294 22.37 -15.47 -12.33
N ASP A 295 23.61 -15.94 -12.38
CA ASP A 295 24.08 -17.00 -11.48
C ASP A 295 24.26 -16.51 -10.05
N GLU A 296 24.82 -15.31 -9.87
CA GLU A 296 24.93 -14.67 -8.55
C GLU A 296 23.55 -14.39 -7.95
N LEU A 297 22.60 -13.93 -8.78
CA LEU A 297 21.21 -13.76 -8.37
C LEU A 297 20.62 -15.07 -7.86
N MET A 298 20.71 -16.14 -8.64
CA MET A 298 20.12 -17.43 -8.27
C MET A 298 20.77 -18.03 -7.03
N ALA A 299 22.08 -17.90 -6.87
CA ALA A 299 22.80 -18.32 -5.66
C ALA A 299 22.35 -17.53 -4.42
N GLY A 300 22.16 -16.22 -4.57
CA GLY A 300 21.65 -15.36 -3.50
C GLY A 300 20.21 -15.70 -3.10
N VAL A 301 19.33 -15.93 -4.08
CA VAL A 301 17.97 -16.41 -3.85
C VAL A 301 17.97 -17.75 -3.11
N GLU A 302 18.83 -18.68 -3.50
CA GLU A 302 18.97 -19.97 -2.81
C GLU A 302 19.36 -19.81 -1.36
N LYS A 303 20.36 -18.97 -1.06
CA LYS A 303 20.77 -18.67 0.31
C LYS A 303 19.60 -18.14 1.15
N SER A 304 18.82 -17.19 0.61
CA SER A 304 17.65 -16.64 1.32
C SER A 304 16.52 -17.65 1.48
N LEU A 305 16.23 -18.46 0.47
CA LEU A 305 15.22 -19.52 0.56
C LEU A 305 15.60 -20.59 1.58
N ARG A 306 16.88 -20.99 1.64
CA ARG A 306 17.38 -21.93 2.66
C ARG A 306 17.28 -21.35 4.07
N LYS A 307 17.58 -20.06 4.26
CA LYS A 307 17.40 -19.37 5.55
C LYS A 307 15.92 -19.35 5.97
N TYR A 308 15.01 -19.08 5.03
CA TYR A 308 13.58 -18.95 5.31
C TYR A 308 12.87 -20.31 5.49
N PHE A 309 13.21 -21.29 4.65
CA PHE A 309 12.57 -22.60 4.59
C PHE A 309 13.43 -23.75 5.13
N GLY A 310 14.56 -23.49 5.80
CA GLY A 310 15.54 -24.52 6.21
C GLY A 310 15.02 -25.62 7.14
N LYS A 311 13.81 -25.47 7.71
CA LYS A 311 13.12 -26.54 8.45
C LYS A 311 12.35 -27.52 7.54
N ARG A 312 12.25 -27.23 6.24
CA ARG A 312 11.61 -28.07 5.23
C ARG A 312 12.63 -29.04 4.63
N SER A 313 12.15 -30.08 3.95
CA SER A 313 13.02 -31.04 3.27
C SER A 313 13.79 -30.37 2.11
N GLU A 314 14.93 -30.95 1.78
CA GLU A 314 15.76 -30.49 0.65
C GLU A 314 14.96 -30.47 -0.66
N GLN A 315 14.10 -31.48 -0.88
CA GLN A 315 13.22 -31.52 -2.06
C GLN A 315 12.32 -30.28 -2.15
N VAL A 316 11.71 -29.84 -1.05
CA VAL A 316 10.87 -28.64 -1.06
C VAL A 316 11.69 -27.40 -1.39
N ILE A 317 12.95 -27.31 -0.95
CA ILE A 317 13.84 -26.20 -1.31
C ILE A 317 14.12 -26.21 -2.81
N GLN A 318 14.42 -27.37 -3.39
CA GLN A 318 14.65 -27.52 -4.83
C GLN A 318 13.40 -27.20 -5.67
N ASP A 319 12.21 -27.58 -5.21
CA ASP A 319 10.95 -27.22 -5.87
C ASP A 319 10.75 -25.69 -5.90
N ASN A 320 11.05 -25.01 -4.78
CA ASN A 320 10.98 -23.54 -4.71
C ASN A 320 11.99 -22.90 -5.67
N LEU A 321 13.24 -23.39 -5.72
CA LEU A 321 14.26 -22.89 -6.63
C LEU A 321 13.85 -23.06 -8.09
N THR A 322 13.29 -24.22 -8.43
CA THR A 322 12.77 -24.50 -9.76
C THR A 322 11.64 -23.54 -10.11
N CYS A 323 10.71 -23.26 -9.17
CA CYS A 323 9.66 -22.27 -9.36
C CYS A 323 10.22 -20.87 -9.67
N VAL A 324 11.24 -20.42 -8.93
CA VAL A 324 11.90 -19.12 -9.20
C VAL A 324 12.51 -19.10 -10.59
N ARG A 325 13.29 -20.13 -10.95
CA ARG A 325 13.96 -20.21 -12.25
C ARG A 325 12.96 -20.18 -13.41
N ARG A 326 11.88 -20.96 -13.31
CA ARG A 326 10.81 -20.97 -14.31
C ARG A 326 10.08 -19.64 -14.39
N GLY A 327 9.75 -19.02 -13.26
CA GLY A 327 9.15 -17.69 -13.23
C GLY A 327 10.01 -16.61 -13.88
N PHE A 328 11.34 -16.70 -13.69
CA PHE A 328 12.30 -15.77 -14.28
C PHE A 328 12.47 -15.96 -15.80
N ALA A 329 12.46 -17.22 -16.27
CA ALA A 329 12.77 -17.57 -17.65
C ALA A 329 11.54 -17.62 -18.58
N GLU A 330 10.38 -18.02 -18.07
CA GLU A 330 9.19 -18.31 -18.88
C GLU A 330 8.20 -17.15 -18.94
N VAL A 331 8.37 -16.09 -18.14
CA VAL A 331 7.47 -14.93 -18.18
C VAL A 331 7.47 -14.28 -19.56
N GLN A 332 6.27 -14.00 -20.07
CA GLN A 332 6.06 -13.37 -21.36
C GLN A 332 5.49 -11.97 -21.20
N GLU A 333 5.72 -11.12 -22.19
CA GLU A 333 5.19 -9.76 -22.27
C GLU A 333 4.27 -9.66 -23.48
N ILE A 334 3.07 -9.08 -23.30
CA ILE A 334 2.17 -8.83 -24.43
C ILE A 334 2.82 -7.76 -25.33
N PRO A 335 3.05 -8.05 -26.63
CA PRO A 335 3.63 -7.09 -27.55
C PRO A 335 2.83 -5.78 -27.62
N ALA A 336 3.55 -4.65 -27.71
CA ALA A 336 2.93 -3.33 -27.85
C ALA A 336 2.00 -3.23 -29.08
N SER A 337 2.32 -3.94 -30.16
CA SER A 337 1.48 -3.99 -31.36
C SER A 337 0.08 -4.54 -31.09
N ILE A 338 -0.07 -5.55 -30.22
CA ILE A 338 -1.38 -6.09 -29.82
C ILE A 338 -2.15 -5.07 -28.98
N ILE A 339 -1.45 -4.45 -28.04
CA ILE A 339 -2.02 -3.42 -27.16
C ILE A 339 -2.52 -2.21 -27.97
N GLU A 340 -1.76 -1.78 -28.98
CA GLU A 340 -2.08 -0.61 -29.80
C GLU A 340 -3.15 -0.87 -30.88
N GLN A 341 -3.23 -2.09 -31.41
CA GLN A 341 -4.21 -2.47 -32.44
C GLN A 341 -5.65 -2.55 -31.94
N ASP A 342 -5.87 -2.64 -30.63
CA ASP A 342 -7.21 -2.68 -30.01
C ASP A 342 -7.92 -1.32 -30.14
N GLN A 343 -8.49 -1.01 -31.30
CA GLN A 343 -9.38 0.13 -31.48
C GLN A 343 -10.66 -0.15 -30.70
N THR A 344 -10.82 0.50 -29.54
CA THR A 344 -11.99 0.27 -28.69
C THR A 344 -13.27 0.65 -29.42
N ALA A 345 -14.15 -0.34 -29.64
CA ALA A 345 -15.58 -0.10 -29.77
C ALA A 345 -16.10 0.62 -28.52
N ALA A 346 -17.04 1.56 -28.71
CA ALA A 346 -17.65 2.32 -27.64
C ALA A 346 -18.20 1.40 -26.54
N VAL A 347 -17.84 1.68 -25.28
CA VAL A 347 -18.42 0.99 -24.13
C VAL A 347 -19.88 1.45 -24.03
N GLN A 348 -20.83 0.61 -24.41
CA GLN A 348 -22.18 0.76 -23.90
C GLN A 348 -22.12 0.59 -22.36
N PRO A 349 -22.73 1.49 -21.58
CA PRO A 349 -22.72 1.40 -20.13
C PRO A 349 -23.50 0.14 -19.72
N LYS A 350 -22.81 -0.99 -19.54
CA LYS A 350 -23.40 -2.14 -18.87
C LYS A 350 -23.47 -1.81 -17.38
N GLN A 351 -24.65 -2.04 -16.83
CA GLN A 351 -25.01 -1.89 -15.43
C GLN A 351 -23.87 -2.32 -14.51
N PHE A 352 -23.45 -1.41 -13.64
CA PHE A 352 -22.50 -1.72 -12.59
C PHE A 352 -23.17 -2.68 -11.60
N VAL A 353 -22.41 -3.47 -10.85
CA VAL A 353 -22.94 -4.33 -9.76
C VAL A 353 -23.83 -3.55 -8.77
N LYS A 354 -23.62 -2.23 -8.65
CA LYS A 354 -24.46 -1.30 -7.88
C LYS A 354 -25.93 -1.23 -8.37
N ASP A 355 -26.17 -1.58 -9.63
CA ASP A 355 -27.47 -1.51 -10.30
C ASP A 355 -28.22 -2.86 -10.19
N ILE A 356 -27.58 -3.91 -9.67
CA ILE A 356 -28.13 -5.28 -9.55
C ILE A 356 -28.20 -5.78 -8.10
N MET A 357 -27.33 -5.31 -7.20
CA MET A 357 -27.39 -5.71 -5.78
C MET A 357 -28.40 -4.85 -5.00
N GLN A 358 -29.63 -5.35 -4.89
CA GLN A 358 -30.52 -4.99 -3.79
C GLN A 358 -30.25 -5.92 -2.60
N ALA A 359 -29.82 -5.32 -1.49
CA ALA A 359 -29.65 -5.89 -0.15
C ALA A 359 -28.52 -6.93 0.07
N GLY A 360 -27.86 -6.80 1.23
CA GLY A 360 -27.10 -7.90 1.84
C GLY A 360 -25.89 -7.48 2.67
N VAL A 361 -25.00 -6.64 2.13
CA VAL A 361 -23.80 -6.16 2.85
C VAL A 361 -23.45 -4.76 2.36
N ILE A 362 -23.53 -3.76 3.24
CA ILE A 362 -22.89 -2.47 2.99
C ILE A 362 -21.39 -2.69 3.18
N ALA A 363 -20.66 -2.92 2.08
CA ALA A 363 -19.22 -2.81 2.13
C ALA A 363 -18.87 -1.32 2.31
N CYS A 364 -18.53 -0.92 3.53
CA CYS A 364 -18.09 0.44 3.84
C CYS A 364 -16.81 0.76 3.04
N ARG A 365 -16.97 1.40 1.88
CA ARG A 365 -15.86 1.93 1.08
C ARG A 365 -15.24 3.16 1.78
N PRO A 366 -13.97 3.51 1.52
CA PRO A 366 -13.35 4.72 2.05
C PRO A 366 -14.16 6.00 1.80
N THR A 367 -14.86 6.06 0.66
CA THR A 367 -15.71 7.20 0.24
C THR A 367 -17.17 7.08 0.69
N THR A 368 -17.52 6.11 1.53
CA THR A 368 -18.89 5.98 2.04
C THR A 368 -19.10 7.03 3.12
N PRO A 369 -20.05 7.97 2.96
CA PRO A 369 -20.36 8.95 4.00
C PRO A 369 -20.78 8.24 5.29
N LEU A 370 -20.36 8.79 6.44
CA LEU A 370 -20.67 8.19 7.74
C LEU A 370 -22.19 8.04 7.97
N SER A 371 -22.99 8.95 7.43
CA SER A 371 -24.46 8.91 7.50
C SER A 371 -25.11 7.75 6.74
N ARG A 372 -24.33 6.99 5.97
CA ARG A 372 -24.78 5.82 5.20
C ARG A 372 -24.16 4.50 5.66
N VAL A 373 -23.36 4.55 6.73
CA VAL A 373 -22.86 3.40 7.49
C VAL A 373 -23.80 3.21 8.67
#